data_AF-A0A3M0BJ23-F1
#
_entry.id   AF-A0A3M0BJ23-F1
#
_cell.length_a   1.000
_cell.length_b   1.000
_cell.length_c   1.000
_cell.angle_alpha   90.00
_cell.angle_beta   90.00
_cell.angle_gamma   90.00
#
_symmetry.space_group_name_H-M   'P 1'
#
loop_
_entity.id
_entity.type
_entity.pdbx_description
1 polymer ?
#
loop_
_entity_poly.entity_id
_entity_poly.type
_entity_poly.pdbx_seq_one_letter_code
_entity_poly.pdbx_strand_id
1 'polypeptide(L)'
;MGKMERFSFVALVAGIIFFLFADFVSWALPMFVLQDIPKKSVIDLAKEAKAKNTTAWSDFKHIARAYPEQFKKYYGEVNEQSFAKALTVGHHWYVAEGCWNCHSQMIRPVSNETLRFGIPGVSNTVSYPSEFNNELQAPVLWGTKRIGPDLIREAAVHNLGWQVAHLYDPQSTSPGSNMPGYPWYFEKTKDGKIVPNERGIGLLTYIMWLGSWEVKPPKDFRVSVTAKQLASASTTVVPGATKEKASAPTKVASAKPDGSKIFQSKGCGACHQATADTVGPSLSKIAKAYKGKEDELLAFLKGDHEPIVDPAKFVMMQSQLATTKALTDAERKALADFILSH
;
A
#
# COMPACT_ATOMS: atom_id res chain seq x y z
N MET A 1 61.62 -8.38 26.05
CA MET A 1 60.26 -8.64 26.57
C MET A 1 59.82 -7.43 27.37
N GLY A 2 58.92 -6.62 26.80
CA GLY A 2 58.50 -5.34 27.36
C GLY A 2 57.70 -5.53 28.65
N LYS A 3 57.76 -4.56 29.58
CA LYS A 3 57.13 -4.62 30.92
C LYS A 3 55.63 -4.99 30.92
N MET A 4 54.91 -4.85 29.80
CA MET A 4 53.49 -5.21 29.68
C MET A 4 53.22 -6.73 29.56
N GLU A 5 54.19 -7.54 29.12
CA GLU A 5 53.99 -8.99 28.92
C GLU A 5 53.92 -9.79 30.25
N ARG A 6 54.21 -9.16 31.39
CA ARG A 6 54.20 -9.81 32.71
C ARG A 6 52.82 -9.87 33.38
N PHE A 7 51.84 -9.13 32.83
CA PHE A 7 50.52 -8.94 33.46
C PHE A 7 49.38 -9.53 32.64
N SER A 8 49.66 -10.44 31.71
CA SER A 8 48.64 -11.01 30.81
C SER A 8 47.42 -11.58 31.55
N PHE A 9 47.60 -12.20 32.72
CA PHE A 9 46.49 -12.67 33.56
C PHE A 9 45.69 -11.51 34.17
N VAL A 10 46.35 -10.48 34.69
CA VAL A 10 45.68 -9.31 35.27
C VAL A 10 44.90 -8.56 34.19
N ALA A 11 45.46 -8.41 32.99
CA ALA A 11 44.78 -7.80 31.85
C ALA A 11 43.55 -8.61 31.41
N LEU A 12 43.64 -9.95 31.39
CA LEU A 12 42.50 -10.82 31.10
C LEU A 12 41.39 -10.66 32.14
N VAL A 13 41.73 -10.72 33.43
CA VAL A 13 40.75 -10.57 34.53
C VAL A 13 40.10 -9.19 34.48
N ALA A 14 40.89 -8.12 34.33
CA ALA A 14 40.36 -6.77 34.16
C ALA A 14 39.44 -6.68 32.94
N GLY A 15 39.85 -7.24 31.80
CA GLY A 15 39.04 -7.27 30.57
C GLY A 15 37.70 -7.97 30.75
N ILE A 16 37.68 -9.13 31.43
CA ILE A 16 36.44 -9.85 31.75
C ILE A 16 35.55 -9.01 32.67
N ILE A 17 36.11 -8.40 33.72
CA ILE A 17 35.34 -7.55 34.66
C ILE A 17 34.73 -6.36 33.92
N PHE A 18 35.50 -5.66 33.08
CA PHE A 18 34.99 -4.54 32.29
C PHE A 18 33.91 -4.99 31.30
N PHE A 19 34.10 -6.14 30.66
CA PHE A 19 33.10 -6.71 29.76
C PHE A 19 31.79 -7.03 30.49
N LEU A 20 31.86 -7.72 31.64
CA LEU A 20 30.67 -8.06 32.43
C LEU A 20 29.98 -6.81 33.01
N PHE A 21 30.74 -5.80 33.44
CA PHE A 21 30.18 -4.54 33.90
C PHE A 21 29.48 -3.78 32.75
N ALA A 22 30.12 -3.71 31.58
CA ALA A 22 29.54 -3.08 30.40
C ALA A 22 28.26 -3.80 29.95
N ASP A 23 28.24 -5.14 29.97
CA ASP A 23 27.06 -5.95 29.66
C ASP A 23 25.93 -5.71 30.69
N PHE A 24 26.27 -5.69 31.98
CA PHE A 24 25.31 -5.38 33.03
C PHE A 24 24.66 -4.01 32.85
N VAL A 25 25.46 -2.96 32.62
CA VAL A 25 24.94 -1.59 32.44
C VAL A 25 24.16 -1.44 31.14
N SER A 26 24.59 -2.09 30.06
CA SER A 26 24.00 -1.89 28.72
C SER A 26 22.74 -2.73 28.49
N TRP A 27 22.67 -3.94 29.06
CA TRP A 27 21.60 -4.89 28.80
C TRP A 27 20.82 -5.27 30.07
N ALA A 28 21.50 -5.73 31.11
CA ALA A 28 20.81 -6.27 32.30
C ALA A 28 20.07 -5.18 33.10
N LEU A 29 20.73 -4.03 33.33
CA LEU A 29 20.17 -2.93 34.11
C LEU A 29 18.90 -2.36 33.46
N PRO A 30 18.85 -2.04 32.15
CA PRO A 30 17.61 -1.64 31.50
C PRO A 30 16.49 -2.68 31.63
N MET A 31 16.80 -3.98 31.51
CA MET A 31 15.80 -5.04 31.67
C MET A 31 15.17 -5.03 33.07
N PHE A 32 15.98 -4.84 34.13
CA PHE A 32 15.45 -4.72 35.50
C PHE A 32 14.66 -3.43 35.72
N VAL A 33 15.12 -2.30 35.18
CA VAL A 33 14.46 -1.00 35.35
C VAL A 33 13.15 -0.93 34.58
N LEU A 34 13.04 -1.64 33.44
CA LEU A 34 11.88 -1.57 32.55
C LEU A 34 10.94 -2.79 32.66
N GLN A 35 11.19 -3.72 33.59
CA GLN A 35 10.39 -4.95 33.74
C GLN A 35 8.91 -4.70 34.02
N ASP A 36 8.60 -3.60 34.71
CA ASP A 36 7.23 -3.24 35.13
C ASP A 36 6.46 -2.47 34.05
N ILE A 37 7.10 -2.13 32.92
CA ILE A 37 6.41 -1.44 31.83
C ILE A 37 5.47 -2.44 31.15
N PRO A 38 4.14 -2.20 31.17
CA PRO A 38 3.18 -3.14 30.62
C PRO A 38 3.35 -3.24 29.11
N LYS A 39 3.60 -4.46 28.63
CA LYS A 39 3.66 -4.78 27.20
C LYS A 39 2.26 -5.13 26.70
N LYS A 40 1.84 -4.55 25.58
CA LYS A 40 0.53 -4.86 24.98
C LYS A 40 0.55 -6.24 24.33
N SER A 41 -0.40 -7.08 24.69
CA SER A 41 -0.67 -8.34 24.00
C SER A 41 -1.33 -8.09 22.64
N VAL A 42 -1.27 -9.06 21.72
CA VAL A 42 -1.95 -8.92 20.41
C VAL A 42 -3.46 -8.72 20.57
N ILE A 43 -4.08 -9.36 21.56
CA ILE A 43 -5.53 -9.20 21.79
C ILE A 43 -5.86 -7.80 22.31
N ASP A 44 -4.99 -7.19 23.10
CA ASP A 44 -5.19 -5.81 23.57
C ASP A 44 -5.01 -4.80 22.44
N LEU A 45 -4.07 -5.04 21.52
CA LEU A 45 -3.95 -4.27 20.29
C LEU A 45 -5.24 -4.36 19.45
N ALA A 46 -5.84 -5.55 19.36
CA ALA A 46 -7.08 -5.74 18.62
C ALA A 46 -8.27 -5.02 19.26
N LYS A 47 -8.41 -5.12 20.59
CA LYS A 47 -9.43 -4.38 21.35
C LYS A 47 -9.25 -2.87 21.18
N GLU A 48 -8.02 -2.36 21.28
CA GLU A 48 -7.72 -0.95 21.08
C GLU A 48 -8.05 -0.49 19.67
N ALA A 49 -7.67 -1.28 18.64
CA ALA A 49 -7.95 -0.98 17.25
C ALA A 49 -9.45 -0.85 16.97
N LYS A 50 -10.27 -1.74 17.57
CA LYS A 50 -11.74 -1.70 17.49
C LYS A 50 -12.32 -0.53 18.29
N ALA A 51 -11.90 -0.35 19.54
CA ALA A 51 -12.41 0.70 20.43
C ALA A 51 -12.14 2.11 19.90
N LYS A 52 -10.94 2.34 19.35
CA LYS A 52 -10.57 3.61 18.72
C LYS A 52 -11.01 3.72 17.25
N ASN A 53 -11.62 2.67 16.69
CA ASN A 53 -11.99 2.55 15.29
C ASN A 53 -10.87 3.00 14.34
N THR A 54 -9.67 2.47 14.57
CA THR A 54 -8.47 2.76 13.78
C THR A 54 -8.65 2.42 12.29
N THR A 55 -7.78 2.95 11.43
CA THR A 55 -7.76 2.59 10.00
C THR A 55 -7.66 1.07 9.80
N ALA A 56 -6.77 0.41 10.53
CA ALA A 56 -6.56 -1.03 10.48
C ALA A 56 -7.82 -1.85 10.75
N TRP A 57 -8.62 -1.47 11.76
CA TRP A 57 -9.88 -2.16 12.05
C TRP A 57 -10.86 -2.06 10.88
N SER A 58 -10.90 -0.90 10.22
CA SER A 58 -11.75 -0.71 9.06
C SER A 58 -11.20 -1.34 7.78
N ASP A 59 -9.87 -1.46 7.64
CA ASP A 59 -9.26 -2.23 6.54
C ASP A 59 -9.51 -3.71 6.72
N PHE A 60 -9.44 -4.23 7.94
CA PHE A 60 -9.79 -5.60 8.25
C PHE A 60 -11.24 -5.94 7.88
N LYS A 61 -12.18 -5.05 8.23
CA LYS A 61 -13.58 -5.14 7.75
C LYS A 61 -13.67 -5.10 6.22
N HIS A 62 -12.82 -4.32 5.56
CA HIS A 62 -12.81 -4.24 4.10
C HIS A 62 -12.29 -5.54 3.47
N ILE A 63 -11.21 -6.13 4.00
CA ILE A 63 -10.69 -7.43 3.58
C ILE A 63 -11.77 -8.50 3.69
N ALA A 64 -12.49 -8.55 4.81
CA ALA A 64 -13.59 -9.50 5.02
C ALA A 64 -14.74 -9.34 4.01
N ARG A 65 -15.01 -8.10 3.54
CA ARG A 65 -16.03 -7.84 2.50
C ARG A 65 -15.52 -8.15 1.09
N ALA A 66 -14.25 -7.89 0.83
CA ALA A 66 -13.63 -8.12 -0.48
C ALA A 66 -13.44 -9.63 -0.75
N TYR A 67 -13.14 -10.42 0.29
CA TYR A 67 -12.86 -11.84 0.19
C TYR A 67 -13.68 -12.66 1.21
N PRO A 68 -15.03 -12.66 1.12
CA PRO A 68 -15.89 -13.21 2.16
C PRO A 68 -15.73 -14.73 2.33
N GLU A 69 -15.51 -15.47 1.25
CA GLU A 69 -15.36 -16.93 1.30
C GLU A 69 -14.04 -17.33 1.97
N GLN A 70 -12.93 -16.71 1.56
CA GLN A 70 -11.59 -16.96 2.09
C GLN A 70 -11.51 -16.50 3.54
N PHE A 71 -12.06 -15.32 3.84
CA PHE A 71 -12.08 -14.80 5.19
C PHE A 71 -12.86 -15.72 6.13
N LYS A 72 -14.07 -16.14 5.74
CA LYS A 72 -14.88 -17.09 6.54
C LYS A 72 -14.17 -18.43 6.72
N LYS A 73 -13.47 -18.93 5.69
CA LYS A 73 -12.70 -20.18 5.73
C LYS A 73 -11.56 -20.14 6.74
N TYR A 74 -10.79 -19.06 6.80
CA TYR A 74 -9.56 -19.01 7.61
C TYR A 74 -9.69 -18.25 8.94
N TYR A 75 -10.54 -17.23 9.00
CA TYR A 75 -10.67 -16.30 10.13
C TYR A 75 -12.08 -16.25 10.73
N GLY A 76 -13.08 -16.86 10.08
CA GLY A 76 -14.46 -16.90 10.55
C GLY A 76 -15.15 -15.55 10.41
N GLU A 77 -15.58 -14.98 11.53
CA GLU A 77 -16.28 -13.68 11.57
C GLU A 77 -15.36 -12.55 12.00
N VAL A 78 -15.74 -11.31 11.68
CA VAL A 78 -14.97 -10.12 12.07
C VAL A 78 -15.18 -9.82 13.56
N ASN A 79 -14.17 -10.10 14.37
CA ASN A 79 -14.14 -9.83 15.80
C ASN A 79 -12.69 -9.58 16.25
N GLU A 80 -12.50 -9.24 17.52
CA GLU A 80 -11.18 -8.95 18.10
C GLU A 80 -10.24 -10.15 18.02
N GLN A 81 -10.77 -11.37 18.19
CA GLN A 81 -9.98 -12.60 18.15
C GLN A 81 -9.50 -12.92 16.74
N SER A 82 -10.35 -12.74 15.73
CA SER A 82 -9.99 -12.97 14.33
C SER A 82 -9.01 -11.93 13.82
N PHE A 83 -9.14 -10.67 14.25
CA PHE A 83 -8.16 -9.63 13.97
C PHE A 83 -6.81 -9.90 14.65
N ALA A 84 -6.82 -10.29 15.93
CA ALA A 84 -5.60 -10.68 16.64
C ALA A 84 -4.93 -11.87 15.95
N LYS A 85 -5.69 -12.90 15.56
CA LYS A 85 -5.18 -14.05 14.78
C LYS A 85 -4.55 -13.58 13.47
N ALA A 86 -5.21 -12.70 12.73
CA ALA A 86 -4.70 -12.19 11.46
C ALA A 86 -3.40 -11.39 11.63
N LEU A 87 -3.29 -10.57 12.67
CA LEU A 87 -2.06 -9.85 13.01
C LEU A 87 -0.91 -10.80 13.35
N THR A 88 -1.16 -11.81 14.18
CA THR A 88 -0.12 -12.81 14.54
C THR A 88 0.35 -13.59 13.32
N VAL A 89 -0.58 -14.06 12.47
CA VAL A 89 -0.25 -14.77 11.23
C VAL A 89 0.53 -13.87 10.29
N GLY A 90 0.09 -12.62 10.10
CA GLY A 90 0.75 -11.66 9.23
C GLY A 90 2.16 -11.31 9.69
N HIS A 91 2.34 -11.05 10.98
CA HIS A 91 3.65 -10.82 11.57
C HIS A 91 4.57 -12.03 11.40
N HIS A 92 4.07 -13.24 11.66
CA HIS A 92 4.85 -14.47 11.48
C HIS A 92 5.39 -14.59 10.05
N TRP A 93 4.53 -14.39 9.05
CA TRP A 93 4.93 -14.47 7.64
C TRP A 93 5.79 -13.29 7.19
N TYR A 94 5.58 -12.10 7.73
CA TYR A 94 6.45 -10.95 7.50
C TYR A 94 7.90 -11.23 7.94
N VAL A 95 8.06 -11.88 9.10
CA VAL A 95 9.38 -12.30 9.61
C VAL A 95 9.94 -13.47 8.80
N ALA A 96 9.11 -14.48 8.50
CA ALA A 96 9.53 -15.70 7.81
C ALA A 96 10.01 -15.45 6.37
N GLU A 97 9.37 -14.55 5.64
CA GLU A 97 9.82 -14.15 4.29
C GLU A 97 11.01 -13.17 4.33
N GLY A 98 11.42 -12.71 5.51
CA GLY A 98 12.53 -11.78 5.64
C GLY A 98 12.21 -10.37 5.13
N CYS A 99 10.93 -9.94 5.13
CA CYS A 99 10.53 -8.61 4.69
C CYS A 99 11.30 -7.50 5.42
N TRP A 100 11.60 -7.72 6.71
CA TRP A 100 12.36 -6.83 7.59
C TRP A 100 13.81 -6.55 7.13
N ASN A 101 14.39 -7.40 6.27
CA ASN A 101 15.72 -7.16 5.70
C ASN A 101 15.72 -6.07 4.63
N CYS A 102 14.58 -5.87 3.96
CA CYS A 102 14.40 -4.88 2.90
C CYS A 102 13.63 -3.65 3.39
N HIS A 103 12.69 -3.87 4.31
CA HIS A 103 11.76 -2.89 4.84
C HIS A 103 12.00 -2.70 6.33
N SER A 104 12.48 -1.51 6.71
CA SER A 104 12.52 -1.10 8.10
C SER A 104 11.13 -0.79 8.63
N GLN A 105 11.03 -0.76 9.96
CA GLN A 105 9.84 -0.27 10.66
C GLN A 105 10.22 0.78 11.71
N MET A 106 11.04 1.76 11.32
CA MET A 106 11.47 2.83 12.23
C MET A 106 11.80 4.08 11.42
N ILE A 107 10.94 5.10 11.44
CA ILE A 107 11.24 6.41 10.85
C ILE A 107 12.21 7.15 11.77
N ARG A 108 13.35 7.58 11.23
CA ARG A 108 14.44 8.23 11.95
C ARG A 108 14.33 9.76 11.87
N PRO A 109 14.84 10.51 12.87
CA PRO A 109 14.83 11.97 12.89
C PRO A 109 15.93 12.59 12.01
N VAL A 110 16.25 11.98 10.87
CA VAL A 110 17.31 12.41 9.95
C VAL A 110 16.83 12.33 8.51
N SER A 111 17.59 12.94 7.59
CA SER A 111 17.40 12.80 6.14
C SER A 111 15.98 13.11 5.63
N ASN A 112 15.23 13.96 6.34
CA ASN A 112 13.84 14.29 6.04
C ASN A 112 12.95 13.05 5.82
N GLU A 113 13.17 11.97 6.58
CA GLU A 113 12.36 10.75 6.45
C GLU A 113 10.87 11.01 6.72
N THR A 114 10.56 11.99 7.58
CA THR A 114 9.20 12.49 7.82
C THR A 114 8.56 13.13 6.59
N LEU A 115 9.31 13.52 5.55
CA LEU A 115 8.71 13.96 4.27
C LEU A 115 8.50 12.80 3.30
N ARG A 116 9.13 11.65 3.56
CA ARG A 116 9.18 10.51 2.65
C ARG A 116 8.17 9.41 3.01
N PHE A 117 7.93 9.18 4.30
CA PHE A 117 7.12 8.06 4.77
C PHE A 117 5.89 8.52 5.55
N GLY A 118 4.82 7.76 5.42
CA GLY A 118 3.51 8.11 5.96
C GLY A 118 2.79 9.16 5.10
N ILE A 119 1.66 9.63 5.62
CA ILE A 119 0.80 10.60 4.95
C ILE A 119 1.21 12.01 5.41
N PRO A 120 1.61 12.92 4.49
CA PRO A 120 2.00 14.28 4.86
C PRO A 120 0.95 15.00 5.71
N GLY A 121 1.36 15.50 6.88
CA GLY A 121 0.48 16.22 7.81
C GLY A 121 -0.44 15.32 8.65
N VAL A 122 -0.34 14.00 8.53
CA VAL A 122 -1.21 13.05 9.26
C VAL A 122 -0.39 12.01 10.04
N SER A 123 0.49 11.27 9.38
CA SER A 123 1.23 10.16 9.98
C SER A 123 2.73 10.16 9.66
N ASN A 124 3.22 11.26 9.10
CA ASN A 124 4.58 11.41 8.63
C ASN A 124 5.54 11.88 9.75
N THR A 125 5.50 11.17 10.88
CA THR A 125 6.23 11.49 12.11
C THR A 125 7.39 10.52 12.35
N VAL A 126 8.37 10.96 13.15
CA VAL A 126 9.44 10.09 13.66
C VAL A 126 8.84 8.99 14.54
N SER A 127 9.39 7.78 14.49
CA SER A 127 8.93 6.67 15.34
C SER A 127 9.24 6.93 16.81
N TYR A 128 8.29 6.58 17.69
CA TYR A 128 8.43 6.70 19.13
C TYR A 128 8.61 5.32 19.80
N PRO A 129 9.35 5.21 20.92
CA PRO A 129 9.58 3.93 21.60
C PRO A 129 8.30 3.16 22.00
N SER A 130 7.21 3.88 22.30
CA SER A 130 5.92 3.29 22.69
C SER A 130 5.27 2.44 21.59
N GLU A 131 5.62 2.68 20.32
CA GLU A 131 5.13 1.92 19.17
C GLU A 131 5.61 0.48 19.18
N PHE A 132 6.78 0.24 19.76
CA PHE A 132 7.43 -1.07 19.80
C PHE A 132 7.13 -1.84 21.09
N ASN A 133 6.45 -1.23 22.05
CA ASN A 133 6.11 -1.86 23.32
C ASN A 133 4.86 -2.78 23.21
N ASN A 134 4.96 -3.78 22.35
CA ASN A 134 3.90 -4.77 22.13
C ASN A 134 4.46 -6.13 21.67
N GLU A 135 3.62 -7.15 21.69
CA GLU A 135 3.98 -8.53 21.35
C GLU A 135 4.52 -8.73 19.93
N LEU A 136 4.00 -7.99 18.95
CA LEU A 136 4.41 -8.09 17.54
C LEU A 136 5.71 -7.34 17.21
N GLN A 137 6.28 -6.61 18.17
CA GLN A 137 7.52 -5.86 18.01
C GLN A 137 8.59 -6.32 19.01
N ALA A 138 8.45 -7.55 19.49
CA ALA A 138 9.39 -8.19 20.40
C ALA A 138 9.85 -9.55 19.82
N PRO A 139 11.07 -9.63 19.25
CA PRO A 139 12.07 -8.57 19.12
C PRO A 139 11.68 -7.47 18.10
N VAL A 140 12.34 -6.32 18.18
CA VAL A 140 12.03 -5.15 17.34
C VAL A 140 12.38 -5.38 15.87
N LEU A 141 11.54 -4.86 14.96
CA LEU A 141 11.71 -4.97 13.51
C LEU A 141 12.19 -3.65 12.87
N TRP A 142 13.04 -2.89 13.56
CA TRP A 142 13.52 -1.58 13.08
C TRP A 142 14.21 -1.64 11.72
N GLY A 143 14.78 -2.79 11.36
CA GLY A 143 15.53 -2.98 10.12
C GLY A 143 16.91 -2.33 10.16
N THR A 144 17.92 -3.01 9.63
CA THR A 144 19.31 -2.50 9.58
C THR A 144 19.65 -1.89 8.23
N LYS A 145 18.85 -2.17 7.20
CA LYS A 145 18.99 -1.69 5.83
C LYS A 145 17.62 -1.33 5.26
N ARG A 146 17.59 -0.39 4.32
CA ARG A 146 16.41 -0.07 3.52
C ARG A 146 16.73 -0.25 2.05
N ILE A 147 16.17 -1.31 1.49
CA ILE A 147 16.13 -1.53 0.05
C ILE A 147 14.78 -1.01 -0.47
N GLY A 148 13.70 -1.36 0.23
CA GLY A 148 12.37 -0.79 0.03
C GLY A 148 12.06 0.37 0.99
N PRO A 149 10.85 0.95 0.89
CA PRO A 149 10.36 1.96 1.82
C PRO A 149 10.23 1.44 3.26
N ASP A 150 10.24 2.36 4.24
CA ASP A 150 9.88 2.05 5.62
C ASP A 150 8.36 1.81 5.73
N LEU A 151 7.96 0.77 6.48
CA LEU A 151 6.56 0.33 6.57
C LEU A 151 5.86 0.73 7.88
N ILE A 152 6.52 1.34 8.88
CA ILE A 152 5.89 1.63 10.18
C ILE A 152 4.74 2.65 10.10
N ARG A 153 4.57 3.29 8.94
CA ARG A 153 3.50 4.26 8.63
C ARG A 153 2.72 3.90 7.37
N GLU A 154 2.66 2.62 7.01
CA GLU A 154 1.99 2.16 5.79
C GLU A 154 0.45 2.20 5.88
N ALA A 155 -0.11 2.24 7.10
CA ALA A 155 -1.54 2.31 7.31
C ALA A 155 -2.16 3.51 6.56
N ALA A 156 -3.15 3.21 5.73
CA ALA A 156 -3.88 4.15 4.87
C ALA A 156 -3.06 4.91 3.80
N VAL A 157 -1.78 4.57 3.61
CA VAL A 157 -0.99 5.11 2.48
C VAL A 157 -1.46 4.47 1.17
N HIS A 158 -1.50 3.14 1.13
CA HIS A 158 -2.02 2.38 -0.01
C HIS A 158 -3.30 1.61 0.35
N ASN A 159 -4.19 1.48 -0.63
CA ASN A 159 -5.44 0.74 -0.46
C ASN A 159 -5.23 -0.78 -0.61
N LEU A 160 -6.23 -1.57 -0.21
CA LEU A 160 -6.19 -3.04 -0.27
C LEU A 160 -5.86 -3.58 -1.67
N GLY A 161 -6.43 -3.00 -2.73
CA GLY A 161 -6.18 -3.44 -4.10
C GLY A 161 -4.72 -3.22 -4.52
N TRP A 162 -4.14 -2.09 -4.13
CA TRP A 162 -2.72 -1.81 -4.35
C TRP A 162 -1.84 -2.80 -3.59
N GLN A 163 -2.13 -3.07 -2.32
CA GLN A 163 -1.33 -4.01 -1.50
C GLN A 163 -1.37 -5.43 -2.09
N VAL A 164 -2.54 -5.88 -2.54
CA VAL A 164 -2.71 -7.17 -3.21
C VAL A 164 -1.91 -7.23 -4.52
N ALA A 165 -2.04 -6.20 -5.37
CA ALA A 165 -1.32 -6.15 -6.64
C ALA A 165 0.20 -6.08 -6.42
N HIS A 166 0.67 -5.27 -5.47
CA HIS A 166 2.07 -5.11 -5.15
C HIS A 166 2.69 -6.40 -4.60
N LEU A 167 1.99 -7.12 -3.70
CA LEU A 167 2.48 -8.40 -3.20
C LEU A 167 2.49 -9.48 -4.29
N TYR A 168 1.53 -9.48 -5.21
CA TYR A 168 1.49 -10.46 -6.30
C TYR A 168 2.58 -10.20 -7.34
N ASP A 169 2.69 -8.95 -7.80
CA ASP A 169 3.68 -8.47 -8.75
C ASP A 169 4.10 -7.03 -8.43
N PRO A 170 5.23 -6.83 -7.72
CA PRO A 170 5.70 -5.50 -7.34
C PRO A 170 5.99 -4.57 -8.52
N GLN A 171 6.35 -5.11 -9.69
CA GLN A 171 6.63 -4.33 -10.89
C GLN A 171 5.36 -3.68 -11.45
N SER A 172 4.19 -4.29 -11.21
CA SER A 172 2.91 -3.79 -11.70
C SER A 172 2.50 -2.47 -11.04
N THR A 173 2.84 -2.28 -9.76
CA THR A 173 2.51 -1.07 -8.99
C THR A 173 3.71 -0.14 -8.82
N SER A 174 4.94 -0.67 -8.93
CA SER A 174 6.19 0.07 -8.80
C SER A 174 7.18 -0.40 -9.88
N PRO A 175 7.13 0.19 -11.09
CA PRO A 175 8.03 -0.19 -12.18
C PRO A 175 9.50 -0.02 -11.77
N GLY A 176 10.32 -1.05 -12.04
CA GLY A 176 11.72 -1.08 -11.61
C GLY A 176 11.92 -1.45 -10.14
N SER A 177 10.87 -1.89 -9.44
CA SER A 177 11.00 -2.46 -8.09
C SER A 177 11.90 -3.69 -8.10
N ASN A 178 12.79 -3.76 -7.11
CA ASN A 178 13.63 -4.92 -6.83
C ASN A 178 13.03 -5.84 -5.75
N MET A 179 11.81 -5.56 -5.29
CA MET A 179 11.06 -6.43 -4.39
C MET A 179 10.66 -7.72 -5.13
N PRO A 180 10.87 -8.91 -4.55
CA PRO A 180 10.34 -10.16 -5.10
C PRO A 180 8.80 -10.18 -5.07
N GLY A 181 8.18 -10.85 -6.05
CA GLY A 181 6.76 -11.17 -5.98
C GLY A 181 6.48 -12.34 -5.04
N TYR A 182 5.34 -12.30 -4.35
CA TYR A 182 4.87 -13.31 -3.41
C TYR A 182 3.55 -13.97 -3.89
N PRO A 183 3.49 -14.55 -5.10
CA PRO A 183 2.26 -15.13 -5.65
C PRO A 183 1.73 -16.31 -4.81
N TRP A 184 2.55 -16.96 -3.98
CA TRP A 184 2.14 -18.05 -3.08
C TRP A 184 1.24 -17.61 -1.92
N TYR A 185 1.05 -16.30 -1.71
CA TYR A 185 0.01 -15.76 -0.83
C TYR A 185 -1.38 -15.74 -1.45
N PHE A 186 -1.48 -16.16 -2.70
CA PHE A 186 -2.72 -16.16 -3.45
C PHE A 186 -3.01 -17.56 -3.99
N GLU A 187 -4.29 -17.88 -4.05
CA GLU A 187 -4.82 -19.10 -4.64
C GLU A 187 -5.78 -18.74 -5.79
N LYS A 188 -5.95 -19.65 -6.74
CA LYS A 188 -6.92 -19.51 -7.82
C LYS A 188 -8.22 -20.18 -7.40
N THR A 189 -9.32 -19.44 -7.45
CA THR A 189 -10.66 -20.01 -7.26
C THR A 189 -11.05 -20.88 -8.45
N LYS A 190 -12.15 -21.64 -8.30
CA LYS A 190 -12.73 -22.44 -9.40
C LYS A 190 -13.09 -21.59 -10.62
N ASP A 191 -13.42 -20.32 -10.41
CA ASP A 191 -13.74 -19.35 -11.46
C ASP A 191 -12.50 -18.65 -12.04
N GLY A 192 -11.29 -19.09 -11.67
CA GLY A 192 -10.03 -18.52 -12.15
C GLY A 192 -9.62 -17.20 -11.50
N LYS A 193 -10.36 -16.69 -10.51
CA LYS A 193 -10.01 -15.46 -9.79
C LYS A 193 -8.85 -15.70 -8.84
N ILE A 194 -7.94 -14.73 -8.77
CA ILE A 194 -6.81 -14.74 -7.81
C ILE A 194 -7.30 -14.13 -6.50
N VAL A 195 -7.20 -14.88 -5.41
CA VAL A 195 -7.68 -14.48 -4.08
C VAL A 195 -6.61 -14.78 -3.03
N PRO A 196 -6.50 -13.98 -1.95
CA PRO A 196 -5.51 -14.23 -0.92
C PRO A 196 -5.89 -15.46 -0.08
N ASN A 197 -4.89 -16.28 0.24
CA ASN A 197 -5.04 -17.38 1.21
C ASN A 197 -4.89 -16.87 2.66
N GLU A 198 -4.87 -17.77 3.66
CA GLU A 198 -4.69 -17.38 5.07
C GLU A 198 -3.49 -16.47 5.29
N ARG A 199 -2.34 -16.84 4.70
CA ARG A 199 -1.09 -16.10 4.85
C ARG A 199 -1.20 -14.71 4.21
N GLY A 200 -1.79 -14.64 3.02
CA GLY A 200 -2.03 -13.37 2.32
C GLY A 200 -2.92 -12.42 3.11
N ILE A 201 -4.06 -12.90 3.62
CA ILE A 201 -4.96 -12.09 4.46
C ILE A 201 -4.25 -11.63 5.73
N GLY A 202 -3.51 -12.53 6.40
CA GLY A 202 -2.73 -12.17 7.58
C GLY A 202 -1.70 -11.09 7.28
N LEU A 203 -0.88 -11.27 6.25
CA LEU A 203 0.19 -10.33 5.89
C LEU A 203 -0.37 -8.96 5.50
N LEU A 204 -1.44 -8.92 4.69
CA LEU A 204 -2.16 -7.68 4.36
C LEU A 204 -2.65 -6.98 5.63
N THR A 205 -3.24 -7.73 6.56
CA THR A 205 -3.73 -7.18 7.82
C THR A 205 -2.61 -6.58 8.67
N TYR A 206 -1.45 -7.25 8.74
CA TYR A 206 -0.29 -6.76 9.48
C TYR A 206 0.32 -5.50 8.85
N ILE A 207 0.54 -5.48 7.52
CA ILE A 207 1.08 -4.31 6.83
C ILE A 207 0.16 -3.10 6.99
N MET A 208 -1.15 -3.29 6.79
CA MET A 208 -2.14 -2.21 6.92
C MET A 208 -2.37 -1.78 8.38
N TRP A 209 -1.87 -2.54 9.36
CA TRP A 209 -1.88 -2.18 10.77
C TRP A 209 -0.72 -1.26 11.17
N LEU A 210 0.43 -1.33 10.48
CA LEU A 210 1.60 -0.54 10.80
C LEU A 210 1.32 0.97 10.66
N GLY A 211 1.30 1.69 11.78
CA GLY A 211 1.02 3.12 11.84
C GLY A 211 -0.45 3.49 12.00
N SER A 212 -1.35 2.51 12.18
CA SER A 212 -2.79 2.76 12.30
C SER A 212 -3.19 3.51 13.58
N TRP A 213 -2.25 3.69 14.52
CA TRP A 213 -2.43 4.45 15.75
C TRP A 213 -2.25 5.97 15.54
N GLU A 214 -1.56 6.40 14.49
CA GLU A 214 -1.42 7.82 14.11
C GLU A 214 -2.56 8.29 13.18
N VAL A 215 -3.04 7.39 12.32
CA VAL A 215 -4.05 7.73 11.32
C VAL A 215 -5.45 7.49 11.87
N LYS A 216 -6.21 8.57 12.09
CA LYS A 216 -7.67 8.46 12.24
C LYS A 216 -8.29 8.06 10.91
N PRO A 217 -9.32 7.19 10.87
CA PRO A 217 -9.96 6.80 9.62
C PRO A 217 -10.34 8.07 8.83
N PRO A 218 -9.90 8.22 7.56
CA PRO A 218 -10.37 9.32 6.74
C PRO A 218 -11.90 9.24 6.69
N LYS A 219 -12.59 10.35 6.98
CA LYS A 219 -14.06 10.39 6.93
C LYS A 219 -14.61 9.99 5.56
N ASP A 220 -13.81 10.14 4.48
CA ASP A 220 -14.29 10.04 3.11
C ASP A 220 -13.48 9.11 2.16
N PHE A 221 -12.59 8.23 2.64
CA PHE A 221 -11.85 7.30 1.74
C PHE A 221 -12.51 5.92 1.54
N ARG A 222 -13.64 5.64 2.19
CA ARG A 222 -14.34 4.36 2.00
C ARG A 222 -15.78 4.62 1.60
N VAL A 223 -16.02 4.61 0.28
CA VAL A 223 -17.37 4.52 -0.28
C VAL A 223 -18.11 3.42 0.48
N SER A 224 -19.24 3.78 1.08
CA SER A 224 -20.21 2.84 1.66
C SER A 224 -20.88 2.09 0.51
N VAL A 225 -20.14 1.17 -0.10
CA VAL A 225 -20.75 0.21 -1.01
C VAL A 225 -21.62 -0.70 -0.15
N THR A 226 -22.94 -0.51 -0.23
CA THR A 226 -23.90 -1.37 0.46
C THR A 226 -23.78 -2.79 -0.09
N ALA A 227 -24.10 -3.80 0.73
CA ALA A 227 -24.04 -5.22 0.34
C ALA A 227 -24.78 -5.51 -0.99
N LYS A 228 -25.77 -4.70 -1.33
CA LYS A 228 -26.53 -4.74 -2.58
C LYS A 228 -25.71 -4.34 -3.82
N GLN A 229 -24.77 -3.38 -3.70
CA GLN A 229 -23.87 -2.99 -4.79
C GLN A 229 -22.70 -3.97 -4.99
N LEU A 230 -22.30 -4.71 -3.96
CA LEU A 230 -21.30 -5.78 -4.09
C LEU A 230 -21.89 -7.04 -4.74
N ALA A 231 -23.17 -7.33 -4.46
CA ALA A 231 -23.91 -8.41 -5.12
C ALA A 231 -24.11 -8.15 -6.63
N SER A 232 -24.29 -6.89 -7.04
CA SER A 232 -24.38 -6.52 -8.46
C SER A 232 -23.04 -6.47 -9.19
N ALA A 233 -21.91 -6.42 -8.47
CA ALA A 233 -20.57 -6.42 -9.06
C ALA A 233 -19.97 -7.84 -9.25
N SER A 234 -20.65 -8.87 -8.73
CA SER A 234 -20.23 -10.27 -8.87
C SER A 234 -20.92 -11.03 -10.01
N THR A 235 -21.72 -10.36 -10.83
CA THR A 235 -22.34 -10.98 -12.00
C THR A 235 -22.18 -10.06 -13.19
N THR A 236 -21.73 -10.62 -14.31
CA THR A 236 -21.56 -10.01 -15.65
C THR A 236 -20.26 -9.24 -15.90
N VAL A 237 -19.31 -9.96 -16.52
CA VAL A 237 -18.51 -9.36 -17.60
C VAL A 237 -19.52 -8.98 -18.70
N VAL A 238 -19.60 -7.67 -18.98
CA VAL A 238 -20.11 -6.95 -20.19
C VAL A 238 -20.99 -7.79 -21.15
N PRO A 239 -22.26 -7.40 -21.42
CA PRO A 239 -22.50 -6.30 -22.37
C PRO A 239 -23.74 -5.42 -22.10
N GLY A 240 -23.61 -4.14 -22.47
CA GLY A 240 -24.70 -3.26 -22.89
C GLY A 240 -25.88 -3.07 -21.93
N ALA A 241 -25.97 -1.90 -21.31
CA ALA A 241 -27.25 -1.31 -20.91
C ALA A 241 -27.06 0.20 -20.72
N THR A 242 -27.52 1.01 -21.68
CA THR A 242 -28.80 1.73 -21.58
C THR A 242 -29.07 2.36 -20.23
N LYS A 243 -28.91 3.69 -20.22
CA LYS A 243 -29.73 4.72 -19.57
C LYS A 243 -30.62 4.27 -18.40
N GLU A 244 -30.32 4.72 -17.19
CA GLU A 244 -31.33 5.48 -16.43
C GLU A 244 -30.75 6.43 -15.36
N LYS A 245 -31.59 7.41 -15.02
CA LYS A 245 -31.35 8.79 -14.57
C LYS A 245 -30.60 8.97 -13.25
N ALA A 246 -29.70 9.95 -13.29
CA ALA A 246 -29.13 10.64 -12.14
C ALA A 246 -30.17 11.52 -11.43
N SER A 247 -30.21 11.45 -10.09
CA SER A 247 -30.67 12.55 -9.24
C SER A 247 -29.48 13.47 -8.95
N ALA A 248 -29.62 14.74 -9.33
CA ALA A 248 -28.58 15.75 -9.34
C ALA A 248 -28.04 16.14 -7.96
N PRO A 249 -26.76 16.55 -7.89
CA PRO A 249 -26.31 17.60 -6.99
C PRO A 249 -26.04 18.91 -7.75
N THR A 250 -26.68 19.94 -7.23
CA THR A 250 -26.44 21.38 -7.24
C THR A 250 -25.23 21.92 -8.01
N LYS A 251 -25.53 22.87 -8.90
CA LYS A 251 -24.62 23.73 -9.69
C LYS A 251 -23.55 24.44 -8.82
N VAL A 252 -22.30 24.38 -9.27
CA VAL A 252 -21.34 25.49 -9.22
C VAL A 252 -20.85 25.73 -10.65
N ALA A 253 -20.88 26.99 -11.09
CA ALA A 253 -20.64 27.38 -12.47
C ALA A 253 -19.15 27.59 -12.81
N SER A 254 -18.78 27.08 -14.01
CA SER A 254 -17.86 27.61 -15.03
C SER A 254 -16.35 27.79 -14.76
N ALA A 255 -15.55 26.91 -15.38
CA ALA A 255 -14.34 27.24 -16.14
C ALA A 255 -14.16 26.20 -17.27
N LYS A 256 -13.74 26.61 -18.47
CA LYS A 256 -13.46 25.69 -19.60
C LYS A 256 -12.35 24.71 -19.16
N PRO A 257 -12.54 23.39 -19.25
CA PRO A 257 -11.51 22.43 -18.83
C PRO A 257 -10.26 22.56 -19.70
N ASP A 258 -9.09 22.57 -19.06
CA ASP A 258 -7.78 22.68 -19.70
C ASP A 258 -7.16 21.28 -19.84
N GLY A 259 -7.03 20.80 -21.08
CA GLY A 259 -6.52 19.48 -21.40
C GLY A 259 -5.09 19.24 -20.94
N SER A 260 -4.23 20.27 -20.95
CA SER A 260 -2.84 20.17 -20.50
C SER A 260 -2.76 19.93 -18.99
N LYS A 261 -3.57 20.66 -18.21
CA LYS A 261 -3.67 20.46 -16.77
C LYS A 261 -4.25 19.10 -16.41
N ILE A 262 -5.23 18.61 -17.17
CA ILE A 262 -5.78 17.27 -16.97
C ILE A 262 -4.70 16.22 -17.25
N PHE A 263 -3.97 16.35 -18.36
CA PHE A 263 -2.88 15.44 -18.72
C PHE A 263 -1.79 15.36 -17.65
N GLN A 264 -1.39 16.51 -17.08
CA GLN A 264 -0.38 16.56 -16.02
C GLN A 264 -0.92 16.08 -14.68
N SER A 265 -2.09 16.56 -14.25
CA SER A 265 -2.67 16.21 -12.94
C SER A 265 -3.07 14.75 -12.81
N LYS A 266 -3.40 14.09 -13.93
CA LYS A 266 -3.71 12.66 -13.98
C LYS A 266 -2.47 11.78 -14.21
N GLY A 267 -1.28 12.38 -14.26
CA GLY A 267 -0.01 11.64 -14.37
C GLY A 267 0.25 11.02 -15.74
N CYS A 268 -0.48 11.41 -16.79
CA CYS A 268 -0.35 10.84 -18.13
C CYS A 268 1.06 11.04 -18.70
N GLY A 269 1.72 12.14 -18.33
CA GLY A 269 3.09 12.47 -18.73
C GLY A 269 4.17 11.52 -18.20
N ALA A 270 3.86 10.65 -17.23
CA ALA A 270 4.80 9.62 -16.80
C ALA A 270 5.02 8.54 -17.87
N CYS A 271 4.00 8.28 -18.69
CA CYS A 271 4.02 7.22 -19.71
C CYS A 271 3.97 7.76 -21.15
N HIS A 272 3.43 8.97 -21.36
CA HIS A 272 3.28 9.59 -22.67
C HIS A 272 4.10 10.88 -22.75
N GLN A 273 5.20 10.84 -23.50
CA GLN A 273 6.02 12.02 -23.78
C GLN A 273 5.55 12.70 -25.07
N ALA A 274 5.92 13.98 -25.25
CA ALA A 274 5.51 14.74 -26.44
C ALA A 274 5.97 14.07 -27.74
N THR A 275 7.24 13.67 -27.83
CA THR A 275 7.88 13.24 -29.09
C THR A 275 8.54 11.86 -29.06
N ALA A 276 8.76 11.28 -27.88
CA ALA A 276 9.44 10.00 -27.71
C ALA A 276 8.49 8.90 -27.20
N ASP A 277 8.57 7.72 -27.80
CA ASP A 277 7.87 6.54 -27.29
C ASP A 277 8.60 6.07 -26.02
N THR A 278 7.88 5.93 -24.91
CA THR A 278 8.45 5.46 -23.64
C THR A 278 7.69 4.23 -23.16
N VAL A 279 6.94 4.34 -22.06
CA VAL A 279 6.02 3.29 -21.60
C VAL A 279 4.81 3.20 -22.54
N GLY A 280 4.28 4.35 -22.96
CA GLY A 280 3.28 4.50 -24.01
C GLY A 280 3.82 5.22 -25.26
N PRO A 281 3.05 5.22 -26.37
CA PRO A 281 3.39 5.97 -27.57
C PRO A 281 3.42 7.48 -27.30
N SER A 282 4.28 8.19 -28.03
CA SER A 282 4.36 9.65 -27.96
C SER A 282 3.07 10.36 -28.38
N LEU A 283 2.84 11.56 -27.85
CA LEU A 283 1.68 12.38 -28.21
C LEU A 283 1.64 12.66 -29.71
N SER A 284 2.77 12.98 -30.34
CA SER A 284 2.84 13.18 -31.80
C SER A 284 2.51 11.90 -32.60
N LYS A 285 2.80 10.70 -32.08
CA LYS A 285 2.43 9.43 -32.72
C LYS A 285 0.93 9.16 -32.60
N ILE A 286 0.35 9.44 -31.43
CA ILE A 286 -1.10 9.33 -31.20
C ILE A 286 -1.85 10.34 -32.07
N ALA A 287 -1.43 11.60 -32.10
CA ALA A 287 -2.04 12.66 -32.89
C ALA A 287 -2.05 12.34 -34.38
N LYS A 288 -0.96 11.77 -34.92
CA LYS A 288 -0.89 11.30 -36.31
C LYS A 288 -1.86 10.16 -36.60
N ALA A 289 -1.98 9.19 -35.70
CA ALA A 289 -2.82 8.01 -35.90
C ALA A 289 -4.32 8.30 -35.77
N TYR A 290 -4.70 9.27 -34.94
CA TYR A 290 -6.09 9.69 -34.71
C TYR A 290 -6.48 10.96 -35.50
N LYS A 291 -5.65 11.40 -36.44
CA LYS A 291 -5.93 12.58 -37.27
C LYS A 291 -7.22 12.37 -38.07
N GLY A 292 -8.22 13.23 -37.84
CA GLY A 292 -9.54 13.13 -38.47
C GLY A 292 -10.45 12.04 -37.88
N LYS A 293 -10.03 11.40 -36.78
CA LYS A 293 -10.74 10.34 -36.05
C LYS A 293 -10.90 10.70 -34.57
N GLU A 294 -11.24 11.96 -34.29
CA GLU A 294 -11.39 12.50 -32.93
C GLU A 294 -12.44 11.71 -32.13
N ASP A 295 -13.54 11.31 -32.77
CA ASP A 295 -14.60 10.52 -32.14
C ASP A 295 -14.12 9.11 -31.73
N GLU A 296 -13.21 8.49 -32.50
CA GLU A 296 -12.59 7.21 -32.15
C GLU A 296 -11.63 7.37 -30.96
N LEU A 297 -10.91 8.50 -30.87
CA LEU A 297 -10.06 8.81 -29.71
C LEU A 297 -10.90 9.05 -28.45
N LEU A 298 -12.02 9.78 -28.58
CA LEU A 298 -12.94 10.01 -27.47
C LEU A 298 -13.62 8.72 -27.01
N ALA A 299 -14.05 7.87 -27.95
CA ALA A 299 -14.59 6.54 -27.64
C ALA A 299 -13.53 5.65 -26.98
N PHE A 300 -12.27 5.73 -27.41
CA PHE A 300 -11.16 5.04 -26.76
C PHE A 300 -10.91 5.53 -25.33
N LEU A 301 -10.86 6.85 -25.11
CA LEU A 301 -10.73 7.44 -23.77
C LEU A 301 -11.95 7.12 -22.88
N LYS A 302 -13.10 6.80 -23.48
CA LYS A 302 -14.30 6.28 -22.84
C LYS A 302 -14.29 4.77 -22.61
N GLY A 303 -13.31 4.07 -23.19
CA GLY A 303 -13.17 2.62 -23.14
C GLY A 303 -14.30 1.88 -23.85
N ASP A 304 -14.93 2.55 -24.82
CA ASP A 304 -15.95 2.01 -25.73
C ASP A 304 -15.33 1.56 -27.07
N HIS A 305 -14.02 1.81 -27.28
CA HIS A 305 -13.30 1.47 -28.50
C HIS A 305 -11.90 0.93 -28.17
N GLU A 306 -11.40 0.01 -29.00
CA GLU A 306 -10.04 -0.54 -28.90
C GLU A 306 -8.97 0.49 -29.37
N PRO A 307 -7.71 0.40 -28.91
CA PRO A 307 -6.67 1.32 -29.36
C PRO A 307 -6.31 1.07 -30.82
N ILE A 308 -6.13 2.15 -31.57
CA ILE A 308 -5.59 2.11 -32.94
C ILE A 308 -4.06 2.04 -32.89
N VAL A 309 -3.45 2.62 -31.85
CA VAL A 309 -1.99 2.73 -31.70
C VAL A 309 -1.49 1.68 -30.71
N ASP A 310 -0.52 0.89 -31.18
CA ASP A 310 0.17 -0.16 -30.42
C ASP A 310 -0.75 -1.09 -29.59
N PRO A 311 -1.67 -1.86 -30.23
CA PRO A 311 -2.63 -2.73 -29.53
C PRO A 311 -1.97 -3.75 -28.59
N ALA A 312 -0.76 -4.22 -28.91
CA ALA A 312 0.00 -5.15 -28.08
C ALA A 312 0.42 -4.56 -26.71
N LYS A 313 0.50 -3.22 -26.59
CA LYS A 313 0.83 -2.53 -25.34
C LYS A 313 -0.41 -1.97 -24.63
N PHE A 314 -1.59 -2.23 -25.18
CA PHE A 314 -2.86 -1.72 -24.66
C PHE A 314 -3.11 -2.12 -23.21
N VAL A 315 -2.71 -3.33 -22.82
CA VAL A 315 -2.90 -3.87 -21.46
C VAL A 315 -2.35 -2.89 -20.39
N MET A 316 -1.28 -2.16 -20.70
CA MET A 316 -0.73 -1.15 -19.79
C MET A 316 -1.63 0.09 -19.66
N MET A 317 -2.19 0.58 -20.78
CA MET A 317 -3.13 1.71 -20.79
C MET A 317 -4.52 1.33 -20.26
N GLN A 318 -4.92 0.06 -20.38
CA GLN A 318 -6.22 -0.45 -19.93
C GLN A 318 -6.42 -0.23 -18.42
N SER A 319 -5.35 -0.36 -17.64
CA SER A 319 -5.35 -0.09 -16.20
C SER A 319 -5.65 1.39 -15.86
N GLN A 320 -5.30 2.31 -16.77
CA GLN A 320 -5.48 3.75 -16.62
C GLN A 320 -6.76 4.28 -17.29
N LEU A 321 -7.50 3.45 -18.04
CA LEU A 321 -8.78 3.86 -18.63
C LEU A 321 -9.84 4.21 -17.60
N ALA A 322 -9.73 3.73 -16.36
CA ALA A 322 -10.58 4.19 -15.26
C ALA A 322 -10.43 5.70 -15.00
N THR A 323 -9.21 6.22 -15.16
CA THR A 323 -8.87 7.64 -14.98
C THR A 323 -9.51 8.52 -16.05
N THR A 324 -9.50 8.07 -17.31
CA THR A 324 -10.13 8.79 -18.42
C THR A 324 -11.65 8.62 -18.42
N LYS A 325 -12.16 7.44 -18.01
CA LYS A 325 -13.60 7.17 -17.80
C LYS A 325 -14.24 8.07 -16.74
N ALA A 326 -13.50 8.41 -15.69
CA ALA A 326 -13.96 9.29 -14.63
C ALA A 326 -14.02 10.79 -15.01
N LEU A 327 -13.47 11.20 -16.17
CA LEU A 327 -13.56 12.58 -16.64
C LEU A 327 -14.97 12.88 -17.17
N THR A 328 -15.45 14.10 -16.95
CA THR A 328 -16.65 14.60 -17.63
C THR A 328 -16.43 14.65 -19.15
N ASP A 329 -17.50 14.62 -19.94
CA ASP A 329 -17.38 14.68 -21.40
C ASP A 329 -16.63 15.94 -21.88
N ALA A 330 -16.79 17.06 -21.17
CA ALA A 330 -16.09 18.31 -21.45
C ALA A 330 -14.57 18.21 -21.15
N GLU A 331 -14.19 17.60 -20.02
CA GLU A 331 -12.79 17.40 -19.63
C GLU A 331 -12.07 16.41 -20.55
N ARG A 332 -12.78 15.35 -20.95
CA ARG A 332 -12.27 14.34 -21.87
C ARG A 332 -12.05 14.91 -23.27
N LYS A 333 -12.97 15.76 -23.74
CA LYS A 333 -12.78 16.50 -24.99
C LYS A 333 -11.58 17.43 -24.92
N ALA A 334 -11.44 18.21 -23.85
CA ALA A 334 -10.27 19.07 -23.67
C ALA A 334 -8.95 18.27 -23.65
N LEU A 335 -8.94 17.09 -23.01
CA LEU A 335 -7.79 16.19 -23.01
C LEU A 335 -7.47 15.65 -24.41
N ALA A 336 -8.49 15.24 -25.18
CA ALA A 336 -8.31 14.77 -26.55
C ALA A 336 -7.78 15.89 -27.46
N ASP A 337 -8.32 17.10 -27.35
CA ASP A 337 -7.87 18.28 -28.10
C ASP A 337 -6.39 18.58 -27.83
N PHE A 338 -5.96 18.47 -26.57
CA PHE A 338 -4.55 18.63 -26.18
C PHE A 338 -3.66 17.53 -26.76
N ILE A 339 -4.11 16.26 -26.75
CA ILE A 339 -3.35 15.16 -27.34
C ILE A 339 -3.19 15.35 -28.84
N LEU A 340 -4.27 15.76 -29.54
CA LEU A 340 -4.29 15.98 -30.98
C LEU A 340 -3.56 17.26 -31.43
N SER A 341 -3.21 18.17 -30.50
CA SER A 341 -2.45 19.39 -30.81
C SER A 341 -0.93 19.17 -30.92
N HIS A 342 -0.43 17.95 -30.71
CA HIS A 342 0.99 17.58 -30.73
C HIS A 342 1.41 16.81 -31.99
#